data_AF-A0A251SVD0-F1
#
_entry.id   AF-A0A251SVD0-F1
#
_cell.length_a   1.000
_cell.length_b   1.000
_cell.length_c   1.000
_cell.angle_alpha   90.00
_cell.angle_beta   90.00
_cell.angle_gamma   90.00
#
_symmetry.space_group_name_H-M   'P 1'
#
loop_
_entity.id
_entity.type
_entity.pdbx_description
1 polymer ?
#
loop_
_entity_poly.entity_id
_entity_poly.type
_entity_poly.pdbx_seq_one_letter_code
_entity_poly.pdbx_strand_id
1 'polypeptide(L)'
;MTSKKKQFVREHDDLKVLGLPYLKGQDNRKFTMYFYLQDAKDGLPSLLQKIGSASDFFDRHIPRQKVQLEQFLLPILVGAYFVCPSLCE
;
A
#
# COMPACT_ATOMS: atom_id res chain seq x y z
N MET A 1 -3.35 -14.64 3.57
CA MET A 1 -4.43 -14.56 2.57
C MET A 1 -3.84 -14.78 1.19
N THR A 2 -4.46 -15.62 0.36
CA THR A 2 -4.05 -15.89 -1.04
C THR A 2 -5.24 -15.74 -1.99
N SER A 3 -4.98 -15.46 -3.27
CA SER A 3 -6.05 -15.33 -4.28
C SER A 3 -5.53 -15.60 -5.69
N LYS A 4 -6.36 -16.23 -6.53
CA LYS A 4 -6.13 -16.36 -7.99
C LYS A 4 -6.84 -15.29 -8.81
N LYS A 5 -7.60 -14.39 -8.17
CA LYS A 5 -8.29 -13.29 -8.86
C LYS A 5 -7.27 -12.23 -9.29
N LYS A 6 -7.55 -11.54 -10.38
CA LYS A 6 -6.74 -10.38 -10.79
C LYS A 6 -6.78 -9.30 -9.69
N GLN A 7 -5.61 -8.77 -9.34
CA GLN A 7 -5.43 -7.79 -8.27
C GLN A 7 -5.00 -6.44 -8.84
N PHE A 8 -5.31 -5.34 -8.15
CA PHE A 8 -4.75 -4.03 -8.51
C PHE A 8 -3.29 -3.98 -8.07
N VAL A 9 -2.38 -4.36 -8.95
CA VAL A 9 -0.94 -4.35 -8.69
C VAL A 9 -0.22 -3.57 -9.77
N ARG A 10 0.79 -2.81 -9.36
CA ARG A 10 1.74 -2.16 -10.25
C ARG A 10 3.15 -2.42 -9.74
N GLU A 11 4.01 -2.88 -10.62
CA GLU A 11 5.44 -3.07 -10.35
C GLU A 11 6.21 -1.88 -10.90
N HIS A 12 7.20 -1.45 -10.14
CA HIS A 12 8.21 -0.45 -10.49
C HIS A 12 9.58 -1.09 -10.23
N ASP A 13 10.64 -0.44 -10.70
CA ASP A 13 12.01 -0.99 -10.64
C ASP A 13 12.49 -1.33 -9.21
N ASP A 14 11.94 -0.67 -8.20
CA ASP A 14 12.36 -0.74 -6.80
C ASP A 14 11.25 -1.14 -5.82
N LEU A 15 9.99 -1.14 -6.26
CA LEU A 15 8.84 -1.40 -5.41
C LEU A 15 7.62 -1.91 -6.18
N LYS A 16 6.79 -2.67 -5.48
CA LYS A 16 5.47 -3.14 -5.92
C LYS A 16 4.40 -2.45 -5.09
N VAL A 17 3.33 -2.01 -5.75
CA VAL A 17 2.17 -1.41 -5.09
C VAL A 17 0.95 -2.28 -5.31
N LEU A 18 0.27 -2.63 -4.22
CA LEU A 18 -1.00 -3.35 -4.21
C LEU A 18 -2.11 -2.44 -3.68
N GLY A 19 -3.22 -2.34 -4.41
CA GLY A 19 -4.45 -1.68 -3.96
C GLY A 19 -5.54 -2.68 -3.57
N LEU A 20 -6.09 -2.54 -2.36
CA LEU A 20 -7.24 -3.31 -1.87
C LEU A 20 -8.43 -2.38 -1.68
N PRO A 21 -9.37 -2.32 -2.65
CA PRO A 21 -10.57 -1.53 -2.50
C PRO A 21 -11.50 -2.15 -1.46
N TYR A 22 -11.98 -1.33 -0.53
CA TYR A 22 -13.05 -1.74 0.39
C TYR A 22 -14.39 -1.81 -0.34
N LEU A 23 -15.30 -2.65 0.17
CA LEU A 23 -16.65 -2.72 -0.37
C LEU A 23 -17.34 -1.37 -0.25
N LYS A 24 -17.85 -0.85 -1.37
CA LYS A 24 -18.62 0.40 -1.40
C LYS A 24 -20.03 0.12 -0.87
N GLY A 25 -20.42 0.82 0.20
CA GLY A 25 -21.80 0.84 0.70
C GLY A 25 -22.64 1.92 0.03
N GLN A 26 -23.54 2.54 0.80
CA GLN A 26 -24.35 3.69 0.33
C GLN A 26 -23.55 4.99 0.20
N ASP A 27 -22.39 5.07 0.84
CA ASP A 27 -21.50 6.23 0.74
C ASP A 27 -20.92 6.36 -0.68
N ASN A 28 -20.81 7.59 -1.16
CA ASN A 28 -20.22 7.90 -2.46
C ASN A 28 -18.69 7.81 -2.45
N ARG A 29 -18.05 7.93 -1.28
CA ARG A 29 -16.60 7.80 -1.11
C ARG A 29 -16.14 6.37 -1.42
N LYS A 30 -14.95 6.26 -2.00
CA LYS A 30 -14.28 4.98 -2.26
C LYS A 30 -13.01 4.93 -1.43
N PHE A 31 -12.91 3.93 -0.56
CA PHE A 31 -11.71 3.69 0.23
C PHE A 31 -10.90 2.55 -0.37
N THR A 32 -9.59 2.70 -0.39
CA THR A 32 -8.65 1.69 -0.88
C THR A 32 -7.43 1.72 0.03
N MET A 33 -7.04 0.56 0.55
CA MET A 33 -5.78 0.39 1.26
C MET A 33 -4.68 0.10 0.26
N TYR A 34 -3.57 0.84 0.32
CA TYR A 34 -2.41 0.61 -0.53
C TYR A 34 -1.26 0.00 0.28
N PHE A 35 -0.67 -1.07 -0.23
CA PHE A 35 0.55 -1.67 0.30
C PHE A 35 1.70 -1.34 -0.64
N TYR A 36 2.74 -0.71 -0.11
CA TYR A 36 3.98 -0.42 -0.82
C TYR A 36 5.03 -1.43 -0.34
N LEU A 37 5.43 -2.33 -1.22
CA LEU A 37 6.34 -3.42 -0.92
C LEU A 37 7.62 -3.23 -1.72
N GLN A 38 8.72 -2.91 -1.03
CA GLN A 38 10.04 -2.90 -1.67
C GLN A 38 10.55 -4.32 -1.87
N ASP A 39 11.35 -4.52 -2.91
CA ASP A 39 12.02 -5.81 -3.14
C ASP A 39 13.16 -6.05 -2.14
N ALA A 40 13.76 -4.98 -1.60
CA ALA A 40 14.77 -5.06 -0.55
C ALA A 40 14.13 -5.34 0.82
N LYS A 41 14.69 -6.30 1.58
CA LYS A 41 14.20 -6.68 2.91
C LYS A 41 14.25 -5.52 3.92
N ASP A 42 15.33 -4.74 3.91
CA ASP A 42 15.52 -3.58 4.78
C ASP A 42 15.19 -2.26 4.06
N GLY A 43 14.26 -2.33 3.10
CA GLY A 43 13.94 -1.24 2.19
C GLY A 43 13.15 -0.08 2.81
N LEU A 44 12.49 -0.30 3.96
CA LEU A 44 11.53 0.65 4.53
C LEU A 44 12.10 2.07 4.76
N PRO A 45 13.30 2.27 5.33
CA PRO A 45 13.87 3.62 5.49
C PRO A 45 14.04 4.35 4.15
N SER A 46 14.49 3.64 3.11
CA SER A 46 14.64 4.21 1.78
C SER A 46 13.28 4.59 1.16
N LEU A 47 12.22 3.81 1.46
CA LEU A 47 10.87 4.11 1.01
C LEU A 47 10.39 5.43 1.62
N LEU A 48 10.61 5.60 2.93
CA LEU A 48 10.21 6.80 3.65
C LEU A 48 10.94 8.05 3.12
N GLN A 49 12.23 7.92 2.80
CA GLN A 49 12.99 8.99 2.16
C GLN A 49 12.42 9.37 0.78
N LYS A 50 12.01 8.39 -0.03
CA LYS A 50 11.38 8.64 -1.34
C LYS A 50 10.01 9.32 -1.20
N ILE A 51 9.20 8.87 -0.25
CA ILE A 51 7.92 9.50 0.08
C ILE A 51 8.11 10.95 0.52
N GLY A 52 9.14 11.24 1.33
CA GLY A 52 9.42 12.59 1.81
C GLY A 52 10.05 13.53 0.77
N SER A 53 10.66 12.98 -0.30
CA SER A 53 11.36 13.78 -1.31
C SER A 53 10.55 14.05 -2.58
N ALA A 54 9.57 13.20 -2.91
CA ALA A 54 8.73 13.36 -4.10
C ALA A 54 7.27 13.69 -3.70
N SER A 55 6.85 14.92 -3.97
CA SER A 55 5.50 15.41 -3.60
C SER A 55 4.36 14.65 -4.26
N ASP A 56 4.58 14.08 -5.44
CA ASP A 56 3.59 13.32 -6.21
C ASP A 56 3.85 11.81 -6.20
N PHE A 57 4.65 11.34 -5.23
CA PHE A 57 4.99 9.93 -5.07
C PHE A 57 3.73 9.06 -5.10
N PHE A 58 2.73 9.36 -4.26
CA PHE A 58 1.53 8.53 -4.19
C PHE A 58 0.74 8.50 -5.51
N ASP A 59 0.50 9.66 -6.14
CA ASP A 59 -0.33 9.75 -7.36
C ASP A 59 0.27 8.98 -8.54
N ARG A 60 1.60 9.00 -8.66
CA ARG A 60 2.36 8.27 -9.68
C ARG A 60 2.32 6.76 -9.48
N HIS A 61 2.20 6.29 -8.24
CA HIS A 61 2.32 4.87 -7.88
C HIS A 61 0.97 4.15 -7.69
N ILE A 62 -0.17 4.86 -7.75
CA ILE A 62 -1.49 4.23 -7.68
C ILE A 62 -1.72 3.23 -8.85
N PRO A 63 -1.97 1.94 -8.56
CA PRO A 63 -2.34 0.96 -9.58
C PRO A 63 -3.75 1.23 -10.10
N ARG A 64 -3.87 1.43 -11.41
CA ARG A 64 -5.14 1.74 -12.09
C ARG A 64 -5.76 0.53 -12.80
N GLN A 65 -5.03 -0.57 -12.91
CA GLN A 65 -5.44 -1.77 -13.66
C GLN A 65 -5.29 -3.03 -12.81
N LYS A 66 -6.12 -4.03 -13.09
CA LYS A 66 -6.02 -5.35 -12.48
C LYS A 66 -5.16 -6.27 -13.33
N VAL A 67 -4.18 -6.91 -12.71
CA VAL A 67 -3.27 -7.85 -13.36
C VAL A 67 -3.46 -9.26 -12.79
N GLN A 68 -3.23 -10.27 -13.63
CA GLN A 68 -3.17 -11.65 -13.17
C GLN A 68 -1.80 -11.87 -12.52
N LEU A 69 -1.79 -12.53 -11.37
CA LEU A 69 -0.58 -12.84 -10.62
C LEU A 69 -0.44 -14.35 -10.53
N GLU A 70 0.78 -14.85 -10.73
CA GLU A 70 1.11 -16.26 -10.53
C GLU A 70 1.02 -16.64 -9.05
N GLN A 71 1.54 -15.77 -8.18
CA GLN A 71 1.50 -15.93 -6.73
C GLN A 71 1.08 -14.63 -6.07
N PHE A 72 0.12 -14.74 -5.14
CA PHE A 72 -0.35 -13.61 -4.34
C PHE A 72 -0.47 -14.04 -2.88
N LEU A 73 0.37 -13.44 -2.03
CA LEU A 73 0.45 -13.70 -0.61
C LEU A 73 0.36 -12.37 0.14
N LEU A 74 -0.66 -12.22 0.97
CA LEU A 74 -0.79 -11.07 1.86
C LEU A 74 -0.95 -11.56 3.31
N PRO A 75 -0.10 -11.13 4.26
CA PRO A 75 -0.28 -11.46 5.67
C PRO A 75 -1.55 -10.81 6.21
N ILE A 76 -2.19 -11.48 7.16
CA ILE A 76 -3.27 -10.87 7.94
C ILE A 76 -2.59 -10.12 9.09
N LEU A 77 -2.83 -8.82 9.19
CA LEU A 77 -2.26 -7.97 10.21
C LEU A 77 -3.38 -7.24 10.94
N VAL A 78 -3.32 -7.24 12.26
CA VAL A 78 -4.18 -6.42 13.13
C VAL A 78 -3.24 -5.69 14.07
N GLY A 79 -3.32 -4.37 14.09
CA GLY A 79 -2.50 -3.53 14.94
C GLY A 79 -3.30 -2.33 15.42
N ALA A 80 -3.10 -1.97 16.67
CA ALA A 80 -3.49 -0.69 17.23
C ALA A 80 -2.22 0.01 17.67
N TYR A 81 -2.08 1.29 17.33
CA TYR A 81 -1.02 2.13 17.85
C TYR A 81 -1.68 3.27 18.62
N PHE A 82 -1.09 3.58 19.77
CA PHE A 82 -1.46 4.75 20.55
C PHE A 82 -0.35 5.76 20.39
N VAL A 83 -0.68 6.92 19.84
CA VAL A 83 0.22 8.06 19.91
C VAL A 83 -0.08 8.73 21.24
N CYS A 84 0.83 8.60 22.21
CA CYS A 84 0.80 9.48 23.36
C CYS A 84 1.24 10.86 22.84
N PRO A 85 0.35 11.87 22.77
CA PRO A 85 0.83 13.22 22.54
C PRO A 85 1.74 13.52 23.72
N SER A 86 3.04 13.65 23.47
CA SER A 86 3.96 14.16 24.47
C SER A 86 3.34 15.45 25.00
N LEU A 87 3.09 15.50 26.32
CA LEU A 87 2.76 16.74 26.99
C LEU A 87 3.73 17.80 26.47
N CYS A 88 3.18 18.91 25.99
CA CYS A 88 3.93 20.14 25.83
C CYS A 88 4.67 20.39 27.16
N GLU A 89 5.96 20.72 27.06
CA GLU A 89 6.72 21.28 28.19
C GLU A 89 5.98 22.48 28.82
#